data_AF-A0A517Y1A6-F1
#
_entry.id   AF-A0A517Y1A6-F1
#
_cell.length_a   1.000
_cell.length_b   1.000
_cell.length_c   1.000
_cell.angle_alpha   90.00
_cell.angle_beta   90.00
_cell.angle_gamma   90.00
#
_symmetry.space_group_name_H-M   'P 1'
#
loop_
_entity.id
_entity.type
_entity.pdbx_description
1 polymer ?
#
loop_
_entity_poly.entity_id
_entity_poly.type
_entity_poly.pdbx_seq_one_letter_code
_entity_poly.pdbx_strand_id
1 'polypeptide(L)'
;MSRVRVESFTISVDGFGARANLSLENPLGVGGTALHGWAFTTRSFRQMFRQDGGDTGVHDRLVARGFDNVGAWLLGRNMFGPVRGAWQDESLKGGDTPPYRCTAFVLTHHPRKPLEMDRRENGGHDERHGEVHCLWPHHIHGLDDRPRPQRGDDRPHGQPR
;
A
#
# COMPACT_ATOMS: atom_id res chain seq x y z
N MET A 1 12.24 -11.53 -11.11
CA MET A 1 11.65 -11.92 -9.81
C MET A 1 11.20 -10.67 -9.08
N SER A 2 10.06 -10.73 -8.37
CA SER A 2 9.61 -9.65 -7.50
C SER A 2 10.53 -9.51 -6.27
N ARG A 3 10.69 -8.30 -5.75
CA ARG A 3 11.50 -8.01 -4.54
C ARG A 3 10.61 -7.46 -3.43
N VAL A 4 10.89 -7.84 -2.19
CA VAL A 4 10.33 -7.19 -1.00
C VAL A 4 11.29 -6.09 -0.58
N ARG A 5 10.79 -4.87 -0.36
CA ARG A 5 11.58 -3.73 0.11
C ARG A 5 10.82 -2.92 1.16
N VAL A 6 11.58 -2.35 2.09
CA VAL A 6 11.12 -1.23 2.93
C VAL A 6 11.84 0.00 2.43
N GLU A 7 11.09 1.06 2.13
CA GLU A 7 11.64 2.25 1.49
C GLU A 7 10.98 3.51 2.03
N SER A 8 11.74 4.62 2.08
CA SER A 8 11.30 5.92 2.57
C SER A 8 10.71 5.87 3.99
N PHE A 9 11.25 4.97 4.81
CA PHE A 9 10.87 4.80 6.21
C PHE A 9 11.62 5.79 7.10
N THR A 10 10.92 6.43 8.03
CA THR A 10 11.52 7.35 8.99
C THR A 10 11.55 6.72 10.38
N ILE A 11 12.64 6.92 11.10
CA ILE A 11 12.81 6.52 12.49
C ILE A 11 13.41 7.68 13.28
N SER A 12 12.97 7.86 14.51
CA SER A 12 13.61 8.79 15.45
C SER A 12 14.96 8.24 15.94
N VAL A 13 15.79 9.11 16.52
CA VAL A 13 17.10 8.73 17.09
C VAL A 13 16.95 7.69 18.20
N ASP A 14 15.86 7.74 18.97
CA ASP A 14 15.50 6.80 20.01
C ASP A 14 14.76 5.54 19.50
N GLY A 15 14.63 5.35 18.18
CA GLY A 15 14.21 4.08 17.59
C GLY A 15 12.71 3.92 17.32
N PHE A 16 11.95 5.02 17.23
CA PHE A 16 10.50 4.99 17.02
C PHE A 16 10.11 5.43 15.60
N GLY A 17 9.31 4.61 14.91
CA GLY A 17 8.72 4.96 13.61
C GLY A 17 7.39 5.73 13.71
N ALA A 18 6.76 5.70 14.89
CA ALA A 18 5.54 6.44 15.22
C ALA A 18 5.55 6.76 16.72
N ARG A 19 4.83 7.81 17.12
CA ARG A 19 4.67 8.20 18.52
C ARG A 19 3.50 7.45 19.17
N ALA A 20 3.39 7.55 20.49
CA ALA A 20 2.26 6.99 21.24
C ALA A 20 0.93 7.70 20.89
N ASN A 21 -0.19 7.09 21.33
CA ASN A 21 -1.55 7.65 21.18
C ASN A 21 -1.99 7.86 19.73
N LEU A 22 -1.84 6.83 18.89
CA LEU A 22 -2.38 6.84 17.53
C LEU A 22 -3.91 6.93 17.56
N SER A 23 -4.46 7.92 16.86
CA SER A 23 -5.91 8.14 16.68
C SER A 23 -6.21 8.57 15.24
N LEU A 24 -7.47 8.88 14.91
CA LEU A 24 -7.82 9.44 13.58
C LEU A 24 -7.18 10.81 13.38
N GLU A 25 -7.16 11.62 14.45
CA GLU A 25 -6.57 12.96 14.48
C GLU A 25 -5.04 12.90 14.52
N ASN A 26 -4.48 11.86 15.15
CA ASN A 26 -3.04 11.63 15.28
C ASN A 26 -2.64 10.29 14.64
N PRO A 27 -2.69 10.14 13.30
CA PRO A 27 -2.45 8.86 12.64
C PRO A 27 -1.01 8.34 12.82
N LEU A 28 -0.07 9.23 13.11
CA LEU A 28 1.34 8.91 13.43
C LEU A 28 1.66 8.98 14.94
N GLY A 29 0.63 9.10 15.77
CA GLY A 29 0.75 9.39 17.19
C GLY A 29 1.01 10.87 17.47
N VAL A 30 0.89 11.27 18.73
CA VAL A 30 1.02 12.67 19.15
C VAL A 30 2.45 13.16 18.86
N GLY A 31 2.56 14.19 18.02
CA GLY A 31 3.85 14.73 17.57
C GLY A 31 4.59 13.86 16.54
N GLY A 32 3.99 12.78 16.04
CA GLY A 32 4.62 11.87 15.07
C GLY A 32 4.84 12.49 13.68
N THR A 33 4.08 13.53 13.33
CA THR A 33 4.24 14.29 12.09
C THR A 33 5.61 14.97 11.98
N ALA A 34 6.23 15.32 13.12
CA ALA A 34 7.56 15.95 13.13
C ALA A 34 8.64 15.06 12.51
N LEU A 35 8.51 13.74 12.57
CA LEU A 35 9.43 12.81 11.93
C LEU A 35 9.41 12.95 10.40
N HIS A 36 8.25 13.22 9.81
CA HIS A 36 8.02 13.16 8.37
C HIS A 36 8.14 14.52 7.67
N GLY A 37 8.62 15.56 8.37
CA GLY A 37 8.74 16.91 7.82
C GLY A 37 9.58 16.99 6.54
N TRP A 38 10.59 16.13 6.39
CA TRP A 38 11.42 16.03 5.19
C TRP A 38 10.62 15.64 3.93
N ALA A 39 9.54 14.89 4.08
CA ALA A 39 8.72 14.39 2.98
C ALA A 39 7.55 15.34 2.65
N PHE A 40 6.93 15.96 3.67
CA PHE A 40 5.70 16.75 3.50
C PHE A 40 5.83 17.96 2.60
N THR A 41 7.04 18.51 2.48
CA THR A 41 7.32 19.68 1.63
C THR A 41 7.62 19.31 0.18
N THR A 42 7.81 18.02 -0.12
CA THR A 42 8.17 17.55 -1.46
C THR A 42 6.98 17.55 -2.41
N ARG A 43 7.23 17.81 -3.70
CA ARG A 43 6.20 17.78 -4.73
C ARG A 43 5.53 16.41 -4.82
N SER A 44 6.30 15.33 -4.76
CA SER A 44 5.80 13.96 -4.88
C SER A 44 4.83 13.60 -3.76
N PHE A 45 5.13 14.01 -2.52
CA PHE A 45 4.21 13.80 -1.40
C PHE A 45 2.94 14.64 -1.54
N ARG A 46 3.05 15.90 -1.96
CA ARG A 46 1.91 16.80 -2.15
C ARG A 46 0.96 16.32 -3.24
N GLN A 47 1.49 15.83 -4.36
CA GLN A 47 0.70 15.25 -5.45
C GLN A 47 -0.13 14.04 -5.00
N MET A 48 0.37 13.27 -4.02
CA MET A 48 -0.35 12.15 -3.42
C MET A 48 -1.68 12.60 -2.78
N PHE A 49 -1.71 13.81 -2.23
CA PHE A 49 -2.88 14.45 -1.64
C PHE A 49 -3.55 15.46 -2.60
N ARG A 50 -3.26 15.39 -3.90
CA ARG A 50 -3.78 16.30 -4.93
C ARG A 50 -3.50 17.78 -4.63
N GLN A 51 -2.34 18.06 -4.04
CA GLN A 51 -1.86 19.41 -3.76
C GLN A 51 -0.77 19.81 -4.76
N ASP A 52 -0.78 21.07 -5.17
CA ASP A 52 0.24 21.64 -6.06
C ASP A 52 1.50 22.12 -5.31
N GLY A 53 2.56 22.33 -6.07
CA GLY A 53 3.85 22.86 -5.60
C GLY A 53 4.69 21.82 -4.84
N GLY A 54 5.72 22.31 -4.14
CA GLY A 54 6.65 21.50 -3.35
C GLY A 54 8.08 21.48 -3.91
N ASP A 55 9.03 21.11 -3.05
CA ASP A 55 10.43 20.98 -3.44
C ASP A 55 10.65 19.75 -4.34
N THR A 56 11.67 19.84 -5.19
CA THR A 56 12.06 18.83 -6.20
C THR A 56 13.50 18.32 -6.00
N GLY A 57 14.08 18.63 -4.84
CA GLY A 57 15.43 18.25 -4.44
C GLY A 57 15.59 16.75 -4.11
N VAL A 58 16.61 16.44 -3.32
CA VAL A 58 16.98 15.06 -2.97
C VAL A 58 15.87 14.32 -2.23
N HIS A 59 15.13 15.01 -1.37
CA HIS A 59 14.01 14.46 -0.63
C HIS A 59 12.85 14.07 -1.56
N ASP A 60 12.54 14.90 -2.57
CA ASP A 60 11.52 14.58 -3.57
C ASP A 60 11.84 13.30 -4.33
N ARG A 61 13.11 13.13 -4.73
CA ARG A 61 13.58 11.92 -5.41
C ARG A 61 13.42 10.68 -4.54
N LEU A 62 13.67 10.79 -3.23
CA LEU A 62 13.50 9.69 -2.29
C LEU A 62 12.02 9.32 -2.12
N VAL A 63 11.14 10.33 -1.98
CA VAL A 63 9.69 10.10 -1.90
C VAL A 63 9.19 9.45 -3.20
N ALA A 64 9.50 10.02 -4.37
CA ALA A 64 9.09 9.50 -5.67
C ALA A 64 9.49 8.03 -5.86
N ARG A 65 10.75 7.70 -5.54
CA ARG A 65 11.29 6.34 -5.68
C ARG A 65 10.56 5.31 -4.79
N GLY A 66 10.06 5.74 -3.63
CA GLY A 66 9.28 4.88 -2.74
C GLY A 66 7.97 4.39 -3.35
N PHE A 67 7.40 5.14 -4.30
CA PHE A 67 6.17 4.77 -5.02
C PHE A 67 6.44 4.15 -6.40
N ASP A 68 7.64 4.31 -6.94
CA ASP A 68 8.00 3.82 -8.27
C ASP A 68 8.09 2.29 -8.31
N ASN A 69 7.50 1.67 -9.34
CA ASN A 69 7.52 0.22 -9.56
C ASN A 69 7.01 -0.62 -8.35
N VAL A 70 5.99 -0.14 -7.63
CA VAL A 70 5.32 -0.89 -6.56
C VAL A 70 4.10 -1.61 -7.11
N GLY A 71 4.14 -2.94 -7.10
CA GLY A 71 3.01 -3.78 -7.52
C GLY A 71 2.03 -4.13 -6.40
N ALA A 72 2.46 -4.07 -5.13
CA ALA A 72 1.61 -4.32 -3.98
C ALA A 72 2.18 -3.69 -2.69
N TRP A 73 1.30 -3.31 -1.77
CA TRP A 73 1.65 -2.84 -0.42
C TRP A 73 1.34 -3.90 0.64
N LEU A 74 2.21 -4.01 1.64
CA LEU A 74 1.99 -4.78 2.86
C LEU A 74 1.92 -3.80 4.02
N LEU A 75 0.79 -3.76 4.71
CA LEU A 75 0.49 -2.77 5.73
C LEU A 75 0.16 -3.46 7.05
N GLY A 76 0.66 -2.91 8.15
CA GLY A 76 0.17 -3.27 9.47
C GLY A 76 -1.22 -2.66 9.71
N ARG A 77 -2.03 -3.33 10.53
CA ARG A 77 -3.37 -2.83 10.89
C ARG A 77 -3.39 -1.37 11.37
N ASN A 78 -2.46 -1.00 12.24
CA ASN A 78 -2.42 0.36 12.81
C ASN A 78 -2.02 1.43 11.78
N MET A 79 -1.37 1.02 10.69
CA MET A 79 -1.06 1.90 9.55
C MET A 79 -2.28 2.06 8.63
N PHE A 80 -3.12 1.04 8.53
CA PHE A 80 -4.37 1.10 7.78
C PHE A 80 -5.45 1.96 8.47
N GLY A 81 -5.47 1.96 9.80
CA GLY A 81 -6.29 2.91 10.55
C GLY A 81 -6.20 2.75 12.07
N PRO A 82 -6.78 3.69 12.82
CA PRO A 82 -6.63 3.76 14.28
C PRO A 82 -7.57 2.83 15.06
N VAL A 83 -8.28 1.92 14.38
CA VAL A 83 -9.22 1.00 15.02
C VAL A 83 -8.47 0.01 15.92
N ARG A 84 -8.99 -0.18 17.14
CA ARG A 84 -8.58 -1.20 18.11
C ARG A 84 -9.73 -2.18 18.32
N GLY A 85 -9.47 -3.49 18.36
CA GLY A 85 -10.52 -4.51 18.50
C GLY A 85 -11.17 -4.91 17.19
N ALA A 86 -12.41 -5.43 17.17
CA ALA A 86 -13.08 -5.83 15.94
C ALA A 86 -13.32 -4.64 14.97
N TRP A 87 -13.50 -4.93 13.68
CA TRP A 87 -13.98 -3.91 12.74
C TRP A 87 -15.39 -3.48 13.16
N GLN A 88 -15.60 -2.18 13.38
CA GLN A 88 -16.91 -1.67 13.78
C GLN A 88 -17.90 -1.67 12.60
N ASP A 89 -17.39 -1.35 11.41
CA ASP A 89 -18.13 -1.39 10.15
C ASP A 89 -17.17 -1.57 8.96
N GLU A 90 -17.74 -1.61 7.74
CA GLU A 90 -17.01 -1.67 6.48
C GLU A 90 -16.65 -0.27 5.92
N SER A 91 -16.91 0.81 6.66
CA SER A 91 -16.74 2.19 6.18
C SER A 91 -15.28 2.65 6.17
N LEU A 92 -14.43 2.09 7.06
CA LEU A 92 -13.01 2.47 7.11
C LEU A 92 -12.25 1.94 5.89
N LYS A 93 -11.96 2.82 4.95
CA LYS A 93 -11.20 2.54 3.72
C LYS A 93 -9.70 2.86 3.81
N GLY A 94 -9.20 3.24 4.99
CA GLY A 94 -7.81 3.72 5.15
C GLY A 94 -7.56 5.09 4.51
N GLY A 95 -8.63 5.89 4.35
CA GLY A 95 -8.67 7.18 3.66
C GLY A 95 -9.60 7.16 2.43
N ASP A 96 -10.04 8.33 1.96
CA ASP A 96 -10.97 8.47 0.81
C ASP A 96 -10.35 8.07 -0.54
N THR A 97 -9.03 8.11 -0.62
CA THR A 97 -8.25 7.54 -1.73
C THR A 97 -6.90 7.17 -1.11
N PRO A 98 -6.71 5.92 -0.67
CA PRO A 98 -5.39 5.55 -0.20
C PRO A 98 -4.39 5.77 -1.33
N PRO A 99 -3.19 6.25 -1.01
CA PRO A 99 -2.21 6.64 -2.00
C PRO A 99 -1.68 5.45 -2.82
N TYR A 100 -2.04 4.25 -2.41
CA TYR A 100 -1.65 2.98 -3.00
C TYR A 100 -2.45 2.79 -4.30
N ARG A 101 -1.87 3.20 -5.43
CA ARG A 101 -2.43 2.99 -6.77
C ARG A 101 -2.31 1.53 -7.26
N CYS A 102 -2.21 0.59 -6.32
CA CYS A 102 -2.08 -0.85 -6.54
C CYS A 102 -2.67 -1.61 -5.34
N THR A 103 -2.71 -2.94 -5.42
CA THR A 103 -3.24 -3.81 -4.37
C THR A 103 -2.54 -3.57 -3.02
N ALA A 104 -3.31 -3.54 -1.93
CA ALA A 104 -2.77 -3.47 -0.58
C ALA A 104 -3.24 -4.66 0.28
N PHE A 105 -2.35 -5.17 1.10
CA PHE A 105 -2.59 -6.29 2.01
C PHE A 105 -2.42 -5.79 3.44
N VAL A 106 -3.50 -5.83 4.23
CA VAL A 106 -3.50 -5.41 5.64
C VAL A 106 -3.37 -6.64 6.52
N LEU A 107 -2.27 -6.76 7.25
CA LEU A 107 -2.07 -7.85 8.21
C LEU A 107 -2.86 -7.56 9.49
N THR A 108 -3.82 -8.43 9.80
CA THR A 108 -4.75 -8.24 10.93
C THR A 108 -5.25 -9.55 11.52
N HIS A 109 -5.44 -9.56 12.84
CA HIS A 109 -6.20 -10.60 13.55
C HIS A 109 -7.69 -10.26 13.61
N HIS A 110 -8.26 -9.65 12.56
CA HIS A 110 -9.71 -9.49 12.46
C HIS A 110 -10.12 -9.68 11.01
N PRO A 111 -10.87 -10.74 10.67
CA PRO A 111 -11.26 -11.01 9.31
C PRO A 111 -12.16 -9.90 8.79
N ARG A 112 -12.00 -9.53 7.52
CA ARG A 112 -12.83 -8.57 6.81
C ARG A 112 -12.81 -8.93 5.34
N LYS A 113 -13.95 -8.75 4.66
CA LYS A 113 -14.03 -8.93 3.21
C LYS A 113 -13.07 -7.96 2.51
N PRO A 114 -12.51 -8.33 1.34
CA PRO A 114 -11.75 -7.40 0.52
C PRO A 114 -12.56 -6.13 0.24
N LEU A 115 -11.89 -4.98 0.24
CA LEU A 115 -12.49 -3.71 -0.14
C LEU A 115 -12.08 -3.37 -1.56
N GLU A 116 -13.06 -3.12 -2.41
CA GLU A 116 -12.82 -2.55 -3.74
C GLU A 116 -12.46 -1.07 -3.64
N MET A 117 -11.48 -0.66 -4.43
CA MET A 117 -11.04 0.74 -4.52
C MET A 117 -10.96 1.22 -5.96
N ASP A 118 -11.49 2.42 -6.17
CA ASP A 118 -11.42 3.13 -7.44
C ASP A 118 -9.97 3.50 -7.75
N ARG A 119 -9.38 2.85 -8.76
CA ARG A 119 -8.12 3.27 -9.38
C ARG A 119 -8.43 4.29 -10.47
N ARG A 120 -8.75 5.54 -10.13
CA ARG A 120 -8.91 6.58 -11.16
C ARG A 120 -7.54 7.18 -11.52
N GLU A 121 -6.98 6.72 -12.64
CA GLU A 121 -5.94 7.46 -13.35
C GLU A 121 -6.57 8.59 -14.18
N ASN A 122 -5.86 9.71 -14.30
CA ASN A 122 -6.23 10.78 -15.21
C ASN A 122 -6.20 10.24 -16.67
N GLY A 123 -7.36 9.98 -17.25
CA GLY A 123 -7.55 9.93 -18.70
C GLY A 123 -7.34 8.61 -19.44
N GLY A 124 -7.39 7.45 -18.78
CA GLY A 124 -7.29 6.14 -19.45
C GLY A 124 -8.31 5.14 -18.92
N HIS A 125 -9.10 4.53 -19.81
CA HIS A 125 -10.06 3.46 -19.53
C HIS A 125 -9.34 2.13 -19.20
N ASP A 126 -8.76 2.01 -18.00
CA ASP A 126 -8.28 0.72 -17.44
C ASP A 126 -9.12 0.38 -16.21
N GLU A 127 -10.14 -0.47 -16.38
CA GLU A 127 -11.12 -0.92 -15.36
C GLU A 127 -10.51 -1.84 -14.28
N ARG A 128 -9.22 -1.71 -13.97
CA ARG A 128 -8.56 -2.51 -12.92
C ARG A 128 -8.72 -1.83 -11.57
N HIS A 129 -9.74 -2.27 -10.83
CA HIS A 129 -9.96 -1.90 -9.43
C HIS A 129 -8.75 -2.31 -8.57
N GLY A 130 -8.26 -1.40 -7.74
CA GLY A 130 -7.33 -1.76 -6.67
C GLY A 130 -8.11 -2.48 -5.57
N GLU A 131 -7.55 -3.54 -5.00
CA GLU A 131 -8.19 -4.26 -3.89
C GLU A 131 -7.38 -4.09 -2.61
N VAL A 132 -8.08 -3.95 -1.49
CA VAL A 132 -7.49 -4.07 -0.15
C VAL A 132 -7.93 -5.37 0.48
N HIS A 133 -6.97 -6.27 0.66
CA HIS A 133 -7.22 -7.55 1.31
C HIS A 133 -6.80 -7.49 2.77
N CYS A 134 -7.72 -7.76 3.69
CA CYS A 134 -7.39 -7.98 5.09
C CYS A 134 -6.96 -9.45 5.27
N LEU A 135 -5.65 -9.67 5.36
CA LEU A 135 -5.09 -11.01 5.52
C LEU A 135 -5.02 -11.39 6.99
N TRP A 136 -5.67 -12.50 7.32
CA TRP A 136 -5.53 -13.19 8.59
C TRP A 136 -4.39 -14.23 8.51
N PRO A 137 -3.51 -14.39 9.51
CA PRO A 137 -2.32 -15.24 9.42
C PRO A 137 -2.59 -16.69 8.98
N HIS A 138 -3.71 -17.28 9.41
CA HIS A 138 -4.09 -18.65 9.04
C HIS A 138 -4.67 -18.81 7.62
N HIS A 139 -4.92 -17.71 6.88
CA HIS A 139 -5.48 -17.71 5.52
C HIS A 139 -4.45 -17.37 4.43
N ILE A 140 -3.17 -17.16 4.76
CA ILE A 140 -2.12 -16.84 3.79
C ILE A 140 -1.86 -17.99 2.79
N HIS A 141 -2.31 -19.21 3.11
CA HIS A 141 -2.18 -20.38 2.24
C HIS A 141 -3.08 -20.41 0.99
N GLY A 142 -4.01 -19.45 0.82
CA GLY A 142 -5.01 -19.47 -0.27
C GLY A 142 -4.81 -18.47 -1.41
N LEU A 143 -3.69 -17.71 -1.46
CA LEU A 143 -3.48 -16.70 -2.51
C LEU A 143 -2.91 -17.25 -3.83
N ASP A 144 -2.75 -18.58 -3.95
CA ASP A 144 -2.28 -19.26 -5.19
C ASP A 144 -3.42 -19.70 -6.13
N ASP A 145 -4.68 -19.34 -5.83
CA ASP A 145 -5.86 -19.73 -6.64
C ASP A 145 -6.06 -18.89 -7.92
N ARG A 146 -5.08 -18.05 -8.30
CA ARG A 146 -5.11 -17.46 -9.64
C ARG A 146 -4.85 -18.57 -10.66
N PRO A 147 -5.73 -18.77 -11.66
CA PRO A 147 -5.50 -19.78 -12.68
C PRO A 147 -4.15 -19.48 -13.35
N ARG A 148 -3.19 -20.39 -13.17
CA ARG A 148 -1.92 -20.31 -13.90
C ARG A 148 -2.28 -20.27 -15.39
N PRO A 149 -1.73 -19.33 -16.18
CA PRO A 149 -1.92 -19.38 -17.62
C PRO A 149 -1.45 -20.76 -18.08
N GLN A 150 -2.37 -21.52 -18.69
CA GLN A 150 -2.03 -22.80 -19.28
C GLN A 150 -0.91 -22.51 -20.28
N ARG A 151 0.31 -22.97 -19.98
CA ARG A 151 1.33 -23.08 -21.01
C ARG A 151 0.76 -24.03 -22.05
N GLY A 152 0.38 -23.49 -23.20
CA GLY A 152 0.11 -24.29 -24.38
C GLY A 152 1.31 -25.21 -24.60
N ASP A 153 1.03 -26.50 -24.72
CA ASP A 153 2.01 -27.50 -25.12
C ASP A 153 2.33 -27.26 -26.60
N ASP A 154 3.15 -26.23 -26.89
CA ASP A 154 3.78 -26.06 -28.20
C ASP A 154 4.94 -27.05 -28.31
N ARG A 155 4.60 -28.34 -28.38
CA ARG A 155 5.49 -29.36 -28.92
C ARG A 155 5.23 -29.46 -30.42
N PRO A 156 6.23 -29.18 -31.27
CA PRO A 156 6.09 -29.44 -32.70
C PRO A 156 6.01 -30.96 -32.89
N HIS A 157 4.87 -31.42 -33.42
CA HIS A 157 4.69 -32.79 -33.85
C HIS A 157 5.65 -33.10 -35.00
N GLY A 158 6.55 -34.05 -34.76
CA GLY A 158 7.09 -34.91 -35.82
C GLY A 158 8.61 -34.94 -35.92
N GLN A 159 9.24 -35.93 -35.28
CA GLN A 159 10.33 -36.69 -35.91
C GLN A 159 10.25 -38.17 -35.50
N PRO A 160 10.51 -39.11 -36.43
CA PRO A 160 10.37 -40.55 -36.21
C PRO A 160 11.53 -41.15 -35.41
N ARG A 161 11.26 -42.35 -34.89
CA ARG A 161 12.00 -43.12 -33.88
C ARG A 161 13.46 -43.42 -34.21
#